data_AF-A0A958D4M8-F1
#
_entry.id   AF-A0A958D4M8-F1
#
_cell.length_a   1.000
_cell.length_b   1.000
_cell.length_c   1.000
_cell.angle_alpha   90.00
_cell.angle_beta   90.00
_cell.angle_gamma   90.00
#
_symmetry.space_group_name_H-M   'P 1'
#
loop_
_entity.id
_entity.type
_entity.pdbx_description
1 polymer ?
#
loop_
_entity_poly.entity_id
_entity_poly.type
_entity_poly.pdbx_seq_one_letter_code
_entity_poly.pdbx_strand_id
1 'polypeptide(L)'
;ARVLNGDLTTPYQGELNGPTFNSFGWGPRREYMTGLLHFDSVDFRGEYPIAELTFHDETFPGNVMMRAFNPLIPLNDRDSSIPAAFFEHHITNSTDQPLTYTLAGVLSNPLPANNVNQVSRESWGQILHLTSNDVAPVAPQDSVN
;
A
#
# COMPACT_ATOMS: atom_id res chain seq x y z
N ALA A 1 -3.52 -1.92 -17.45
CA ALA A 1 -3.26 -1.47 -16.07
C ALA A 1 -1.98 -2.16 -15.59
N ARG A 2 -1.18 -1.49 -14.76
CA ARG A 2 0.03 -2.06 -14.16
C ARG A 2 -0.09 -2.03 -12.64
N VAL A 3 0.40 -3.08 -11.99
CA VAL A 3 0.58 -3.11 -10.54
C VAL A 3 1.81 -2.25 -10.22
N LEU A 4 1.73 -1.42 -9.17
CA LEU A 4 2.87 -0.66 -8.63
C LEU A 4 3.82 -1.59 -7.88
N ASN A 5 4.45 -2.51 -8.61
CA ASN A 5 5.45 -3.46 -8.14
C ASN A 5 6.51 -3.63 -9.24
N GLY A 6 7.69 -4.11 -8.87
CA GLY A 6 8.73 -4.53 -9.82
C GLY A 6 8.78 -6.04 -9.98
N ASP A 7 9.76 -6.51 -10.74
CA ASP A 7 10.07 -7.93 -10.86
C ASP A 7 10.35 -8.56 -9.49
N LEU A 8 9.78 -9.75 -9.28
CA LEU A 8 10.10 -10.56 -8.11
C LEU A 8 11.56 -11.03 -8.19
N THR A 9 12.28 -10.95 -7.08
CA THR A 9 13.64 -11.46 -6.97
C THR A 9 13.68 -12.92 -6.47
N THR A 10 14.78 -13.61 -6.77
CA THR A 10 15.04 -14.98 -6.28
C THR A 10 14.98 -15.04 -4.74
N PRO A 11 14.54 -16.17 -4.13
CA PRO A 11 14.57 -17.54 -4.66
C PRO A 11 13.28 -18.11 -5.29
N TYR A 12 12.20 -17.36 -5.49
CA TYR A 12 10.91 -17.82 -6.06
C TYR A 12 10.22 -19.02 -5.38
N GLN A 13 10.87 -19.68 -4.43
CA GLN A 13 10.39 -20.92 -3.80
C GLN A 13 9.23 -20.69 -2.82
N GLY A 14 8.90 -19.44 -2.50
CA GLY A 14 7.97 -19.06 -1.45
C GLY A 14 8.65 -18.91 -0.09
N GLU A 15 7.87 -18.61 0.95
CA GLU A 15 8.33 -18.37 2.32
C GLU A 15 8.16 -19.63 3.18
N LEU A 16 9.18 -19.93 4.00
CA LEU A 16 9.19 -21.08 4.91
C LEU A 16 8.09 -21.04 5.99
N ASN A 17 7.66 -19.84 6.41
CA ASN A 17 6.64 -19.65 7.45
C ASN A 17 5.24 -19.35 6.88
N GLY A 18 5.02 -19.67 5.60
CA GLY A 18 3.74 -19.41 4.95
C GLY A 18 2.66 -20.45 5.27
N PRO A 19 1.37 -20.13 5.03
CA PRO A 19 0.28 -21.11 5.15
C PRO A 19 0.49 -22.31 4.22
N THR A 20 0.03 -23.49 4.65
CA THR A 20 0.12 -24.73 3.87
C THR A 20 -0.45 -24.54 2.46
N PHE A 21 0.23 -25.11 1.45
CA PHE A 21 -0.15 -25.05 0.03
C PHE A 21 -0.20 -23.65 -0.61
N ASN A 22 0.35 -22.62 0.04
CA ASN A 22 0.29 -21.23 -0.46
C ASN A 22 1.66 -20.54 -0.47
N SER A 23 2.76 -21.28 -0.30
CA SER A 23 4.08 -20.70 -0.10
C SER A 23 5.19 -21.70 -0.45
N PHE A 24 6.10 -22.02 0.47
CA PHE A 24 7.26 -22.89 0.24
C PHE A 24 6.91 -24.16 -0.56
N GLY A 25 7.54 -24.33 -1.72
CA GLY A 25 7.32 -25.46 -2.64
C GLY A 25 6.14 -25.32 -3.60
N TRP A 26 5.33 -24.26 -3.45
CA TRP A 26 4.19 -23.89 -4.31
C TRP A 26 4.38 -22.54 -5.02
N GLY A 27 5.55 -21.92 -4.83
CA GLY A 27 5.93 -20.67 -5.47
C GLY A 27 5.66 -19.44 -4.59
N PRO A 28 5.80 -18.24 -5.16
CA PRO A 28 5.53 -16.99 -4.47
C PRO A 28 4.05 -16.88 -4.10
N ARG A 29 3.78 -16.18 -3.00
CA ARG A 29 2.42 -15.90 -2.56
C ARG A 29 1.66 -15.13 -3.64
N ARG A 30 0.42 -15.54 -3.91
CA ARG A 30 -0.45 -14.85 -4.89
C ARG A 30 -0.68 -13.37 -4.53
N GLU A 31 -0.58 -13.04 -3.24
CA GLU A 31 -0.76 -11.68 -2.72
C GLU A 31 0.31 -10.71 -3.24
N TYR A 32 1.47 -11.21 -3.70
CA TYR A 32 2.51 -10.38 -4.33
C TYR A 32 2.19 -9.97 -5.76
N MET A 33 1.13 -10.54 -6.36
CA MET A 33 0.63 -10.18 -7.68
C MET A 33 1.69 -10.30 -8.80
N THR A 34 2.71 -11.13 -8.60
CA THR A 34 3.90 -11.24 -9.47
C THR A 34 3.63 -11.87 -10.84
N GLY A 35 2.40 -12.34 -11.08
CA GLY A 35 1.95 -12.81 -12.40
C GLY A 35 1.13 -11.77 -13.18
N LEU A 36 0.89 -10.59 -12.62
CA LEU A 36 0.18 -9.49 -13.28
C LEU A 36 1.16 -8.54 -13.94
N LEU A 37 0.70 -7.78 -14.94
CA LEU A 37 1.49 -6.72 -15.56
C LEU A 37 1.96 -5.73 -14.48
N HIS A 38 3.26 -5.56 -14.36
CA HIS A 38 3.94 -4.70 -13.39
C HIS A 38 5.02 -3.87 -14.09
N PHE A 39 5.75 -3.05 -13.34
CA PHE A 39 6.90 -2.32 -13.87
C PHE A 39 8.12 -3.24 -13.94
N ASP A 40 9.07 -2.92 -14.81
CA ASP A 40 10.26 -3.75 -15.01
C ASP A 40 11.17 -3.70 -13.77
N SER A 41 11.31 -2.52 -13.15
CA SER A 41 12.11 -2.35 -11.94
C SER A 41 11.59 -1.24 -11.03
N VAL A 42 12.01 -1.29 -9.77
CA VAL A 42 11.67 -0.30 -8.75
C VAL A 42 12.92 0.08 -7.98
N ASP A 43 13.22 1.38 -7.96
CA ASP A 43 14.23 1.94 -7.07
C ASP A 43 13.58 2.31 -5.74
N PHE A 44 14.04 1.67 -4.66
CA PHE A 44 13.61 1.97 -3.29
C PHE A 44 14.67 2.80 -2.56
N ARG A 45 14.28 3.98 -2.08
CA ARG A 45 15.09 4.86 -1.24
C ARG A 45 14.38 5.07 0.09
N GLY A 46 14.85 4.37 1.13
CA GLY A 46 14.31 4.49 2.48
C GLY A 46 15.16 5.42 3.34
N GLU A 47 14.67 6.61 3.63
CA GLU A 47 15.27 7.57 4.56
C GLU A 47 14.25 7.94 5.62
N TYR A 48 14.31 7.30 6.79
CA TYR A 48 13.33 7.53 7.86
C TYR A 48 13.14 9.04 8.14
N PRO A 49 11.90 9.57 8.15
CA PRO A 49 10.59 8.88 8.16
C PRO A 49 9.92 8.64 6.78
N ILE A 50 10.66 8.78 5.70
CA ILE A 50 10.17 8.75 4.32
C ILE A 50 10.74 7.54 3.56
N ALA A 51 9.93 6.92 2.72
CA ALA A 51 10.34 5.96 1.72
C ALA A 51 9.87 6.42 0.34
N GLU A 52 10.78 6.50 -0.62
CA GLU A 52 10.50 6.84 -2.01
C GLU A 52 10.68 5.59 -2.89
N LEU A 53 9.68 5.33 -3.73
CA LEU A 53 9.67 4.26 -4.72
C LEU A 53 9.53 4.87 -6.10
N THR A 54 10.52 4.70 -6.96
CA THR A 54 10.47 5.11 -8.37
C THR A 54 10.28 3.88 -9.25
N PHE A 55 9.24 3.88 -10.08
CA PHE A 55 8.88 2.75 -10.93
C PHE A 55 9.36 2.99 -12.37
N HIS A 56 10.09 2.02 -12.93
CA HIS A 56 10.69 2.13 -14.27
C HIS A 56 10.13 1.08 -15.21
N ASP A 57 9.64 1.52 -16.37
CA ASP A 57 9.09 0.68 -17.44
C ASP A 57 9.02 1.51 -18.73
N GLU A 58 9.76 1.12 -19.77
CA GLU A 58 9.82 1.86 -21.04
C GLU A 58 8.48 1.86 -21.81
N THR A 59 7.60 0.91 -21.51
CA THR A 59 6.33 0.73 -22.19
C THR A 59 5.17 1.41 -21.46
N PHE A 60 5.40 1.99 -20.28
CA PHE A 60 4.41 2.81 -19.58
C PHE A 60 4.54 4.29 -20.01
N PRO A 61 3.46 4.93 -20.51
CA PRO A 61 3.52 6.30 -21.01
C PRO A 61 3.46 7.31 -19.85
N GLY A 62 4.57 7.48 -19.13
CA GLY A 62 4.71 8.44 -18.04
C GLY A 62 5.73 8.03 -16.99
N ASN A 63 6.04 8.93 -16.06
CA ASN A 63 6.89 8.63 -14.91
C ASN A 63 6.02 8.47 -13.66
N VAL A 64 6.27 7.42 -12.88
CA VAL A 64 5.51 7.11 -11.65
C VAL A 64 6.46 7.03 -10.47
N MET A 65 6.15 7.79 -9.42
CA MET A 65 6.83 7.73 -8.13
C MET A 65 5.79 7.68 -7.02
N MET A 66 6.09 6.93 -5.96
CA MET A 66 5.29 6.89 -4.74
C MET A 66 6.16 7.25 -3.54
N ARG A 67 5.69 8.19 -2.73
CA ARG A 67 6.28 8.56 -1.45
C ARG A 67 5.41 8.02 -0.32
N ALA A 68 5.96 7.12 0.48
CA ALA A 68 5.34 6.61 1.69
C ALA A 68 6.00 7.25 2.93
N PHE A 69 5.23 7.75 3.89
CA PHE A 69 5.79 8.34 5.10
C PHE A 69 4.86 8.20 6.31
N ASN A 70 5.44 8.23 7.51
CA ASN A 70 4.71 8.37 8.77
C ASN A 70 4.77 9.84 9.24
N PRO A 71 3.77 10.33 9.99
CA PRO A 71 3.71 11.73 10.43
C PRO A 71 4.67 12.01 11.59
N LEU A 72 5.96 11.71 11.45
CA LEU A 72 6.94 12.03 12.49
C LEU A 72 7.22 13.54 12.51
N ILE A 73 6.84 14.20 13.60
CA ILE A 73 7.13 15.61 13.84
C ILE A 73 8.01 15.68 15.11
N PRO A 74 9.32 15.96 14.97
CA PRO A 74 10.22 16.07 16.12
C PRO A 74 9.65 17.04 17.17
N LEU A 75 9.71 16.64 18.45
CA LEU A 75 9.19 17.40 19.61
C LEU A 75 7.65 17.55 19.69
N ASN A 76 6.90 16.93 18.79
CA ASN A 76 5.44 16.85 18.86
C ASN A 76 5.03 15.37 18.95
N ASP A 77 4.98 14.87 20.17
CA ASP A 77 4.62 13.51 20.53
C ASP A 77 3.19 13.15 20.10
N ARG A 78 2.25 14.08 20.27
CA ARG A 78 0.84 13.88 19.95
C ARG A 78 0.60 13.58 18.47
N ASP A 79 1.19 14.38 17.58
CA ASP A 79 1.02 14.17 16.14
C ASP A 79 1.92 13.04 15.61
N SER A 80 3.06 12.79 16.25
CA SER A 80 3.95 11.66 15.93
C SER A 80 3.39 10.30 16.32
N SER A 81 2.44 10.25 17.25
CA SER A 81 1.83 8.99 17.74
C SER A 81 0.62 8.55 16.93
N ILE A 82 0.25 9.27 15.86
CA ILE A 82 -0.87 8.89 14.99
C ILE A 82 -0.49 7.60 14.24
N PRO A 83 -1.25 6.50 14.39
CA PRO A 83 -0.99 5.23 13.69
C PRO A 83 -1.46 5.35 12.23
N ALA A 84 -0.73 6.12 11.44
CA ALA A 84 -1.04 6.38 10.04
C ALA A 84 0.19 6.20 9.15
N ALA A 85 -0.05 5.68 7.95
CA ALA A 85 0.88 5.69 6.84
C ALA A 85 0.25 6.53 5.71
N PHE A 86 1.03 7.47 5.19
CA PHE A 86 0.62 8.32 4.07
C PHE A 86 1.30 7.83 2.80
N PHE A 87 0.55 7.80 1.70
CA PHE A 87 1.05 7.41 0.38
C PHE A 87 0.70 8.50 -0.63
N GLU A 88 1.72 9.19 -1.12
CA GLU A 88 1.60 10.22 -2.14
C GLU A 88 2.06 9.67 -3.49
N HIS A 89 1.22 9.80 -4.51
CA HIS A 89 1.49 9.28 -5.85
C HIS A 89 1.76 10.45 -6.79
N HIS A 90 2.93 10.44 -7.43
CA HIS A 90 3.34 11.41 -8.43
C HIS A 90 3.35 10.73 -9.79
N ILE A 91 2.44 11.16 -10.67
CA ILE A 91 2.34 10.66 -12.05
C ILE A 91 2.59 11.83 -12.98
N THR A 92 3.65 11.74 -13.78
CA THR A 92 4.02 12.77 -14.76
C THR A 92 3.80 12.25 -16.17
N ASN A 93 2.96 12.94 -16.94
CA ASN A 93 2.81 12.67 -18.37
C ASN A 93 4.03 13.21 -19.12
N SER A 94 4.84 12.33 -19.69
CA SER A 94 6.03 12.66 -20.49
C SER A 94 5.77 12.74 -21.99
N THR A 95 4.51 12.62 -22.42
CA THR A 95 4.11 12.63 -23.83
C THR A 95 3.51 13.97 -24.26
N ASP A 96 3.47 14.23 -25.57
CA ASP A 96 2.86 15.44 -26.14
C ASP A 96 1.32 15.37 -26.23
N GLN A 97 0.72 14.26 -25.79
CA GLN A 97 -0.72 14.04 -25.86
C GLN A 97 -1.34 14.06 -24.45
N PRO A 98 -2.55 14.61 -24.27
CA PRO A 98 -3.24 14.54 -22.99
C PRO A 98 -3.60 13.08 -22.66
N LEU A 99 -3.18 12.63 -21.46
CA LEU A 99 -3.45 11.28 -20.95
C LEU A 99 -4.23 11.35 -19.63
N THR A 100 -5.18 10.44 -19.47
CA THR A 100 -5.91 10.23 -18.21
C THR A 100 -5.35 9.00 -17.51
N TYR A 101 -4.84 9.18 -16.29
CA TYR A 101 -4.37 8.08 -15.44
C TYR A 101 -5.40 7.76 -14.36
N THR A 102 -5.56 6.48 -14.07
CA THR A 102 -6.42 5.99 -12.97
C THR A 102 -5.56 5.22 -12.00
N LEU A 103 -5.63 5.62 -10.73
CA LEU A 103 -5.03 4.89 -9.62
C LEU A 103 -6.13 4.11 -8.87
N ALA A 104 -5.87 2.84 -8.57
CA ALA A 104 -6.77 2.00 -7.79
C ALA A 104 -6.00 1.40 -6.60
N GLY A 105 -6.50 1.66 -5.39
CA GLY A 105 -6.02 1.02 -4.17
C GLY A 105 -6.94 -0.13 -3.78
N VAL A 106 -6.34 -1.25 -3.36
CA VAL A 106 -7.07 -2.41 -2.83
C VAL A 106 -6.58 -2.66 -1.41
N LEU A 107 -7.51 -2.73 -0.46
CA LEU A 107 -7.20 -2.99 0.94
C LEU A 107 -8.18 -4.03 1.48
N SER A 108 -7.65 -5.08 2.10
CA SER A 108 -8.48 -6.05 2.81
C SER A 108 -8.87 -5.51 4.17
N ASN A 109 -10.11 -5.74 4.58
CA ASN A 109 -10.51 -5.46 5.95
C ASN A 109 -9.77 -6.44 6.90
N PRO A 110 -9.01 -5.93 7.89
CA PRO A 110 -8.18 -6.76 8.74
C PRO A 110 -8.93 -7.46 9.88
N LEU A 111 -10.23 -7.19 10.06
CA LEU A 111 -11.03 -7.74 11.15
C LEU A 111 -11.43 -9.21 10.89
N PRO A 112 -11.48 -10.07 11.94
CA PRO A 112 -11.67 -11.51 11.80
C PRO A 112 -13.14 -11.97 11.65
N ALA A 113 -14.04 -11.11 11.16
CA ALA A 113 -15.49 -11.33 11.25
C ALA A 113 -16.25 -10.83 10.00
N ASN A 114 -17.59 -10.74 10.08
CA ASN A 114 -18.39 -10.18 8.99
C ASN A 114 -17.97 -8.73 8.73
N ASN A 115 -17.33 -8.51 7.58
CA ASN A 115 -16.71 -7.24 7.23
C ASN A 115 -17.72 -6.31 6.57
N VAL A 116 -17.81 -5.09 7.08
CA VAL A 116 -18.66 -4.02 6.54
C VAL A 116 -17.76 -2.85 6.15
N ASN A 117 -17.70 -2.57 4.85
CA ASN A 117 -16.85 -1.53 4.27
C ASN A 117 -17.74 -0.39 3.75
N GLN A 118 -17.57 0.82 4.27
CA GLN A 118 -18.41 1.98 3.90
C GLN A 118 -17.54 3.15 3.47
N VAL A 119 -18.00 3.88 2.44
CA VAL A 119 -17.34 5.10 1.97
C VAL A 119 -18.12 6.31 2.46
N SER A 120 -17.45 7.18 3.20
CA SER A 120 -17.94 8.52 3.53
C SER A 120 -17.15 9.57 2.74
N ARG A 121 -17.81 10.67 2.39
CA ARG A 121 -17.22 11.77 1.63
C ARG A 121 -17.23 13.02 2.49
N GLU A 122 -16.04 13.54 2.74
CA GLU A 122 -15.83 14.79 3.44
C GLU A 122 -15.41 15.87 2.44
N SER A 123 -15.42 17.14 2.86
CA SER A 123 -14.97 18.25 2.00
C SER A 123 -13.49 18.13 1.60
N TRP A 124 -12.67 17.49 2.45
CA TRP A 124 -11.23 17.33 2.25
C TRP A 124 -10.85 16.00 1.57
N GLY A 125 -11.77 15.05 1.44
CA GLY A 125 -11.41 13.73 0.91
C GLY A 125 -12.49 12.66 1.05
N GLN A 126 -12.11 11.42 0.76
CA GLN A 126 -12.96 10.25 0.94
C GLN A 126 -12.35 9.35 2.01
N ILE A 127 -13.20 8.77 2.84
CA ILE A 127 -12.80 7.87 3.91
C ILE A 127 -13.45 6.52 3.66
N LEU A 128 -12.62 5.47 3.55
CA LEU A 128 -13.05 4.07 3.54
C LEU A 128 -13.02 3.54 4.98
N HIS A 129 -14.19 3.41 5.58
CA HIS A 129 -14.36 2.79 6.90
C HIS A 129 -14.37 1.27 6.76
N LEU A 130 -13.38 0.61 7.38
CA LEU A 130 -13.30 -0.85 7.46
C LEU A 130 -13.78 -1.26 8.86
N THR A 131 -14.98 -1.82 8.94
CA THR A 131 -15.65 -2.16 10.21
C THR A 131 -16.14 -3.61 10.21
N SER A 132 -16.62 -4.09 11.35
CA SER A 132 -17.31 -5.38 11.46
C SER A 132 -18.51 -5.25 12.39
N ASN A 133 -19.57 -5.99 12.09
CA ASN A 133 -20.80 -6.07 12.89
C ASN A 133 -20.73 -7.11 14.02
N ASP A 134 -19.72 -7.98 14.05
CA ASP A 134 -19.59 -9.03 15.07
C ASP A 134 -18.37 -8.83 15.99
N VAL A 135 -17.64 -7.74 15.83
CA VAL A 135 -16.54 -7.35 16.72
C VAL A 135 -16.97 -6.08 17.46
N ALA A 136 -17.16 -6.19 18.77
CA ALA A 136 -17.45 -5.02 19.61
C ALA A 136 -16.29 -4.01 19.50
N PRO A 137 -16.58 -2.70 19.45
CA PRO A 137 -15.53 -1.69 19.52
C PRO A 137 -14.68 -1.92 20.75
N VAL A 138 -13.37 -2.11 20.57
CA VAL A 138 -12.46 -2.10 21.71
C VAL A 138 -12.44 -0.67 22.20
N ALA A 139 -12.89 -0.44 23.44
CA ALA A 139 -12.77 0.88 24.06
C ALA A 139 -11.30 1.31 23.97
N PRO A 140 -10.99 2.60 23.68
CA PRO A 140 -9.62 3.08 23.79
C PRO A 140 -9.14 2.69 25.18
N GLN A 141 -8.07 1.90 25.27
CA GLN A 141 -7.39 1.73 26.54
C GLN A 141 -6.86 3.11 26.90
N ASP A 142 -7.55 3.82 27.79
CA ASP A 142 -6.97 4.93 28.52
C ASP A 142 -5.65 4.38 29.09
N SER A 143 -4.55 4.96 28.62
CA SER A 143 -3.21 4.69 29.13
C SER A 143 -3.17 5.18 30.58
N VAL A 144 -3.54 4.29 31.50
CA VAL A 144 -3.35 4.49 32.92
C VAL A 144 -2.06 3.76 33.32
N ASN A 145 -1.11 4.60 33.75
CA ASN A 145 0.21 4.36 34.36
C ASN A 145 1.42 4.37 33.43
#